data_AF-A0A7C1PRG7-F1
#
_entry.id   AF-A0A7C1PRG7-F1
#
_cell.length_a   1.000
_cell.length_b   1.000
_cell.length_c   1.000
_cell.angle_alpha   90.00
_cell.angle_beta   90.00
_cell.angle_gamma   90.00
#
_symmetry.space_group_name_H-M   'P 1'
#
loop_
_entity.id
_entity.type
_entity.pdbx_description
1 polymer ?
#
loop_
_entity_poly.entity_id
_entity_poly.type
_entity_poly.pdbx_seq_one_letter_code
_entity_poly.pdbx_strand_id
1 'polypeptide(L)' 'MKTSTLTIRLDKDLEKMLSKASKMTGKNRSEIAREALRRQLRISQFEALRKRVMPFAEARGFLTDDDVFSKVS' A
#
# COMPACT_ATOMS: atom_id res chain seq x y z
N MET A 1 3.67 23.72 -0.98
CA MET A 1 2.60 22.72 -1.18
C MET A 1 1.54 22.92 -0.11
N LYS A 2 0.25 22.92 -0.45
CA LYS A 2 -0.82 23.00 0.57
C LYS A 2 -0.82 21.70 1.37
N THR A 3 -0.54 21.78 2.67
CA THR A 3 -0.63 20.67 3.61
C THR A 3 -2.05 20.60 4.17
N SER A 4 -2.70 19.45 4.02
CA SER A 4 -3.96 19.13 4.70
C SER A 4 -3.68 18.29 5.95
N THR A 5 -4.44 18.54 7.01
CA THR A 5 -4.35 17.80 8.27
C THR A 5 -5.48 16.78 8.35
N LEU A 6 -5.15 15.54 8.66
CA LEU A 6 -6.11 14.46 8.88
C LEU A 6 -6.03 14.05 10.35
N THR A 7 -7.13 14.23 11.09
CA THR A 7 -7.27 13.76 12.48
C THR A 7 -8.08 12.47 12.48
N ILE A 8 -7.50 11.38 13.00
CA ILE A 8 -8.13 10.07 13.07
C ILE A 8 -8.14 9.57 14.51
N ARG A 9 -9.19 8.81 14.86
CA ARG A 9 -9.23 8.05 16.12
C ARG A 9 -8.44 6.76 15.94
N LEU A 10 -7.65 6.42 16.95
CA LEU A 10 -6.94 5.15 17.03
C LEU A 10 -7.46 4.38 18.24
N ASP A 11 -7.66 3.08 18.10
CA ASP A 11 -7.82 2.22 19.26
C ASP A 11 -6.49 2.11 20.04
N LYS A 12 -6.57 1.58 21.27
CA LYS A 12 -5.42 1.49 22.17
C LYS A 12 -4.30 0.62 21.61
N ASP A 13 -4.61 -0.38 20.80
CA ASP A 13 -3.63 -1.33 20.33
C ASP A 13 -2.87 -0.77 19.13
N LEU A 14 -3.57 -0.12 18.20
CA LEU A 14 -2.97 0.59 17.09
C LEU A 14 -2.09 1.76 17.56
N GLU A 15 -2.50 2.48 18.61
CA GLU A 15 -1.67 3.52 19.22
C GLU A 15 -0.36 2.95 19.78
N LYS A 16 -0.42 1.82 20.49
CA LYS A 16 0.78 1.13 21.01
C LYS A 16 1.68 0.64 19.87
N MET A 17 1.11 0.04 18.83
CA MET A 17 1.85 -0.43 17.65
C MET A 17 2.56 0.73 16.95
N LEU A 18 1.87 1.85 16.72
CA LEU A 18 2.45 3.03 16.08
C LEU A 18 3.58 3.64 16.93
N SER A 19 3.39 3.68 18.25
CA SER A 19 4.41 4.17 19.19
C SER A 19 5.65 3.26 19.23
N LYS A 20 5.46 1.93 19.19
CA LYS A 20 6.56 0.96 19.13
C LYS A 20 7.33 1.08 17.81
N ALA A 21 6.62 1.15 16.68
CA ALA A 21 7.23 1.32 15.36
C ALA A 21 8.03 2.63 15.28
N SER A 22 7.50 3.72 15.86
CA SER A 22 8.20 5.00 15.94
C SER A 22 9.52 4.88 16.71
N LYS A 23 9.51 4.22 17.87
CA LYS A 23 10.73 3.99 18.66
C LYS A 23 11.76 3.10 17.94
N MET A 24 11.30 2.04 17.28
CA MET A 24 12.19 1.08 16.60
C MET A 24 12.85 1.65 15.34
N THR A 25 12.14 2.52 14.61
CA THR A 25 12.61 3.06 13.32
C THR A 25 13.26 4.43 13.42
N GLY A 26 13.11 5.12 14.56
CA GLY A 26 13.51 6.51 14.73
C GLY A 26 12.61 7.52 14.00
N LYS A 27 11.61 7.06 13.24
CA LYS A 27 10.65 7.92 12.53
C LYS A 27 9.56 8.40 13.48
N ASN A 28 9.04 9.61 13.26
CA ASN A 28 7.90 10.09 14.03
C ASN A 28 6.60 9.40 13.61
N ARG A 29 5.60 9.42 14.51
CA ARG A 29 4.28 8.78 14.30
C ARG A 29 3.60 9.25 13.00
N SER A 30 3.66 10.54 12.69
CA SER A 30 3.02 11.12 11.51
C SER A 30 3.70 10.71 10.20
N GLU A 31 5.01 10.46 10.21
CA GLU A 31 5.74 9.92 9.08
C GLU A 31 5.35 8.48 8.79
N ILE A 32 5.35 7.63 9.81
CA ILE A 32 4.92 6.23 9.69
C ILE A 32 3.47 6.15 9.20
N ALA A 33 2.58 6.97 9.77
CA ALA A 33 1.17 7.00 9.36
C ALA A 33 1.02 7.43 7.88
N ARG A 34 1.77 8.45 7.43
CA ARG A 34 1.76 8.87 6.02
C ARG A 34 2.32 7.81 5.09
N GLU A 35 3.39 7.11 5.48
CA GLU A 35 3.97 6.01 4.69
C GLU A 35 2.98 4.86 4.56
N ALA A 36 2.38 4.43 5.68
CA ALA A 36 1.37 3.38 5.70
C ALA A 36 0.16 3.75 4.83
N LEU A 37 -0.35 4.97 4.96
CA LEU A 37 -1.49 5.44 4.15
C LEU A 37 -1.15 5.47 2.66
N ARG A 38 0.02 5.99 2.27
CA ARG A 38 0.45 5.98 0.86
C ARG A 38 0.60 4.56 0.33
N ARG A 39 1.19 3.65 1.10
CA ARG A 39 1.34 2.24 0.72
C ARG A 39 -0.03 1.60 0.49
N GLN A 40 -0.97 1.79 1.43
CA GLN A 40 -2.30 1.22 1.33
C GLN A 40 -3.05 1.73 0.09
N LEU A 41 -3.02 3.05 -0.16
CA LEU A 41 -3.67 3.64 -1.33
C LEU A 41 -3.06 3.12 -2.65
N ARG A 42 -1.74 2.92 -2.71
CA ARG A 42 -1.07 2.34 -3.88
C ARG A 42 -1.50 0.88 -4.11
N ILE A 43 -1.59 0.08 -3.05
CA ILE A 43 -2.08 -1.31 -3.15
C ILE A 43 -3.50 -1.33 -3.70
N SER A 44 -4.40 -0.50 -3.14
CA SER A 44 -5.78 -0.43 -3.61
C SER A 44 -5.89 0.04 -5.07
N GLN A 45 -5.05 0.99 -5.49
CA GLN A 45 -4.98 1.43 -6.89
C GLN A 45 -4.48 0.30 -7.82
N PHE A 46 -3.44 -0.42 -7.39
CA PHE A 46 -2.90 -1.55 -8.13
C PHE A 46 -3.95 -2.67 -8.29
N GLU A 47 -4.65 -3.04 -7.21
CA GLU A 47 -5.70 -4.06 -7.25
C GLU A 47 -6.86 -3.65 -8.17
N ALA A 48 -7.26 -2.37 -8.11
CA ALA A 48 -8.30 -1.85 -9.00
C ALA A 48 -7.87 -1.91 -10.47
N LEU A 49 -6.60 -1.58 -10.77
CA LEU A 49 -6.05 -1.70 -12.13
C LEU A 49 -5.97 -3.16 -12.57
N ARG A 50 -5.45 -4.05 -11.72
CA ARG A 50 -5.34 -5.49 -11.99
C ARG A 50 -6.69 -6.07 -12.38
N LYS A 51 -7.75 -5.79 -11.61
CA LYS A 51 -9.11 -6.25 -11.92
C LYS A 51 -9.61 -5.81 -13.29
N ARG A 52 -9.24 -4.61 -13.74
CA ARG A 52 -9.62 -4.10 -15.06
C ARG A 52 -8.83 -4.76 -16.19
N VAL A 53 -7.56 -5.06 -15.95
CA VAL A 53 -6.65 -5.60 -16.98
C VAL A 53 -6.77 -7.13 -17.09
N MET A 54 -7.19 -7.82 -16.03
CA MET A 54 -7.19 -9.29 -15.96
C MET A 54 -7.89 -9.99 -17.13
N PRO A 55 -9.10 -9.57 -17.58
CA PRO A 55 -9.77 -10.24 -18.70
C PRO A 55 -8.94 -10.21 -20.00
N PHE A 56 -8.18 -9.14 -20.23
CA PHE A 56 -7.33 -8.99 -21.40
C PHE A 56 -6.01 -9.77 -21.27
N ALA A 57 -5.49 -9.86 -20.04
CA ALA A 57 -4.29 -10.62 -19.72
C ALA A 57 -4.54 -12.13 -19.86
N GLU A 58 -5.67 -12.61 -19.34
CA GLU A 58 -6.12 -14.00 -19.44
C GLU A 58 -6.30 -14.43 -20.90
N ALA A 59 -6.95 -13.59 -21.72
CA ALA A 59 -7.09 -13.83 -23.16
C ALA A 59 -5.76 -13.96 -23.92
N ARG A 60 -4.66 -13.48 -23.31
CA ARG A 60 -3.29 -13.56 -23.84
C ARG A 60 -2.42 -14.60 -23.12
N GLY A 61 -2.99 -15.39 -22.21
CA GLY A 61 -2.30 -16.44 -21.49
C GLY A 61 -1.48 -15.97 -20.27
N PHE A 62 -1.74 -14.77 -19.75
CA PHE A 62 -1.10 -14.26 -18.53
C PHE A 62 -2.06 -14.37 -17.35
N LEU A 63 -1.82 -15.34 -16.47
CA LEU A 63 -2.66 -15.61 -15.30
C LEU A 63 -1.93 -15.36 -13.98
N THR A 64 -0.63 -15.63 -13.98
CA THR A 64 0.26 -15.51 -12.82
C THR A 64 1.33 -14.45 -13.06
N ASP A 65 1.96 -14.01 -11.98
CA ASP A 65 3.10 -13.09 -12.08
C ASP A 65 4.29 -13.78 -12.80
N ASP A 66 4.44 -15.11 -12.65
CA ASP A 66 5.48 -15.90 -13.32
C ASP A 66 5.30 -15.91 -14.86
N ASP A 67 4.06 -15.97 -15.35
CA ASP A 67 3.78 -15.86 -16.80
C ASP A 67 4.29 -14.53 -17.35
N VAL A 68 4.14 -13.45 -16.57
CA VAL A 68 4.63 -12.12 -16.94
C VAL A 68 6.15 -12.08 -16.89
N PHE A 69 6.76 -12.55 -15.79
CA PHE A 69 8.22 -12.54 -15.62
C PHE A 69 8.93 -13.31 -16.74
N SER A 70 8.42 -14.50 -17.10
CA SER A 70 8.98 -15.31 -18.19
C SER A 70 9.00 -14.62 -19.56
N LYS A 71 8.23 -13.55 -19.74
CA LYS A 71 8.14 -12.78 -21.00
C LYS A 71 8.90 -11.47 -20.99
N VAL A 72 9.25 -10.92 -19.82
CA VAL A 72 9.83 -9.57 -19.69
C VAL A 72 11.20 -9.55 -19.02
N SER A 73 11.67 -10.68 -18.49
CA SER A 73 13.01 -10.87 -17.89
C SER A 73 13.80 -11.90 -18.69
#